data_AF-A0A2V9W9M8-F1
#
_entry.id   AF-A0A2V9W9M8-F1
#
_cell.length_a   1.000
_cell.length_b   1.000
_cell.length_c   1.000
_cell.angle_alpha   90.00
_cell.angle_beta   90.00
_cell.angle_gamma   90.00
#
_symmetry.space_group_name_H-M   'P 1'
#
loop_
_entity.id
_entity.type
_entity.pdbx_description
1 polymer ?
#
loop_
_entity_poly.entity_id
_entity_poly.type
_entity_poly.pdbx_seq_one_letter_code
_entity_poly.pdbx_strand_id
1 'polypeptide(L)'
;MLELAKLTFPLLGGVLVLAFCAYVAGYRRHFVRIAELTETASIPRHRRSGVSPLFSRLLRSPFQIAGFSFVWKTLRRSESHRLVMTAVAGLALVLSSQALMNAVENASSAREAALSSEALSIPFILTFLLIAGLRVVFEIPVELRANWVFQLMLDPDQRECERLARNVILIFVLPWVAVITFLLYAYLEGLIVASLHTLVVVTWAVLLTNILLVRFRKLPFTCTLPLFQQHSIVILLSFGFGFLVYALSTPEFESGALQQPLRMIGLIPVAMAAWLIPYYLAKSTPEMDSKMIFEEFPNRTIELLQLGD
;
A
#
# COMPACT_ATOMS: atom_id res chain seq x y z
N MET A 1 26.52 5.46 -23.17
CA MET A 1 27.19 6.03 -21.99
C MET A 1 27.10 7.56 -21.92
N LEU A 2 27.65 8.33 -22.88
CA LEU A 2 27.66 9.81 -22.82
C LEU A 2 26.26 10.48 -22.85
N GLU A 3 25.30 9.92 -23.58
CA GLU A 3 23.92 10.44 -23.67
C GLU A 3 23.13 10.25 -22.35
N LEU A 4 23.30 9.11 -21.67
CA LEU A 4 22.71 8.84 -20.36
C LEU A 4 23.30 9.76 -19.28
N ALA A 5 24.61 10.04 -19.34
CA ALA A 5 25.29 10.97 -18.43
C ALA A 5 24.85 12.44 -18.61
N LYS A 6 24.33 12.83 -19.78
CA LYS A 6 23.76 14.17 -19.98
C LYS A 6 22.36 14.32 -19.39
N LEU A 7 21.62 13.21 -19.26
CA LEU A 7 20.28 13.16 -18.67
C LEU A 7 20.33 13.08 -17.13
N THR A 8 21.39 12.55 -16.54
CA THR A 8 21.53 12.45 -15.08
C THR A 8 21.66 13.81 -14.41
N PHE A 9 22.37 14.79 -14.99
CA PHE A 9 22.48 16.14 -14.44
C PHE A 9 21.13 16.89 -14.29
N PRO A 10 20.26 16.97 -15.32
CA PRO A 10 18.96 17.60 -15.17
C PRO A 10 18.02 16.81 -14.25
N LEU A 11 18.12 15.48 -14.22
CA LEU A 11 17.36 14.64 -13.27
C LEU A 11 17.78 14.91 -11.82
N LEU A 12 19.08 14.97 -11.56
CA LEU A 12 19.63 15.25 -10.25
C LEU A 12 19.29 16.67 -9.80
N GLY A 13 19.37 17.65 -10.72
CA GLY A 13 18.86 19.00 -10.49
C GLY A 13 17.37 19.01 -10.16
N GLY A 14 16.55 18.25 -10.89
CA GLY A 14 15.11 18.11 -10.64
C GLY A 14 14.81 17.51 -9.26
N VAL A 15 15.55 16.47 -8.86
CA VAL A 15 15.43 15.84 -7.53
C VAL A 15 15.82 16.82 -6.43
N LEU A 16 16.90 17.58 -6.60
CA LEU A 16 17.32 18.60 -5.62
C LEU A 16 16.29 19.72 -5.48
N VAL A 17 15.73 20.20 -6.59
CA VAL A 17 14.66 21.22 -6.58
C VAL A 17 13.40 20.66 -5.92
N LEU A 18 13.01 19.42 -6.22
CA LEU A 18 11.86 18.77 -5.59
C LEU A 18 12.08 18.60 -4.08
N ALA A 19 13.26 18.15 -3.67
CA ALA A 19 13.64 18.01 -2.27
C ALA A 19 13.64 19.36 -1.54
N PHE A 20 14.17 20.41 -2.18
CA PHE A 20 14.15 21.77 -1.64
C PHE A 20 12.72 22.32 -1.50
N CYS A 21 11.89 22.17 -2.54
CA CYS A 21 10.48 22.57 -2.49
C CYS A 21 9.70 21.80 -1.40
N ALA A 22 9.95 20.50 -1.27
CA ALA A 22 9.35 19.67 -0.22
C ALA A 22 9.81 20.13 1.18
N TYR A 23 11.11 20.44 1.34
CA TYR A 23 11.67 20.98 2.58
C TYR A 23 11.04 22.32 2.95
N VAL A 24 10.99 23.28 2.01
CA VAL A 24 10.39 24.60 2.24
C VAL A 24 8.90 24.49 2.57
N ALA A 25 8.16 23.65 1.86
CA ALA A 25 6.74 23.41 2.13
C ALA A 25 6.53 22.74 3.50
N GLY A 26 7.40 21.81 3.88
CA GLY A 26 7.41 21.16 5.20
C GLY A 26 7.72 22.15 6.32
N TYR A 27 8.77 22.94 6.15
CA TYR A 27 9.20 23.98 7.09
C TYR A 27 8.09 25.02 7.30
N ARG A 28 7.48 25.53 6.23
CA ARG A 28 6.38 26.50 6.34
C ARG A 28 5.12 25.90 6.98
N ARG A 29 4.83 24.62 6.73
CA ARG A 29 3.63 23.97 7.30
C ARG A 29 3.77 23.62 8.77
N HIS A 30 4.95 23.18 9.18
CA HIS A 30 5.17 22.65 10.52
C HIS A 30 5.81 23.70 11.42
N PHE A 31 6.89 24.34 10.99
CA PHE A 31 7.64 25.26 11.84
C PHE A 31 6.94 26.61 12.00
N VAL A 32 6.54 27.24 10.90
CA VAL A 32 5.90 28.56 10.92
C VAL A 32 4.51 28.49 11.57
N ARG A 33 3.73 27.45 11.26
CA ARG A 33 2.37 27.29 11.80
C ARG A 33 2.33 26.93 13.28
N ILE A 34 3.33 26.21 13.80
CA ILE A 34 3.44 25.92 15.24
C ILE A 34 3.84 27.19 16.00
N ALA A 35 4.74 28.01 15.46
CA ALA A 35 5.10 29.30 16.05
C ALA A 35 3.91 30.28 16.10
N GLU A 36 3.06 30.29 15.06
CA GLU A 36 1.83 31.12 15.01
C GLU A 36 0.75 30.70 16.03
N LEU A 37 0.72 29.43 16.46
CA LEU A 37 -0.24 28.92 17.45
C LEU A 37 0.06 29.37 18.89
N THR A 38 1.29 29.80 19.17
CA THR A 38 1.68 30.27 20.51
C THR A 38 1.17 31.68 20.80
N GLU A 39 0.86 32.49 19.77
CA GLU A 39 0.44 33.90 19.94
C GLU A 39 -1.06 34.15 19.68
N THR A 40 -1.78 33.24 19.03
CA THR A 40 -3.22 33.45 18.79
C THR A 40 -4.06 32.22 19.10
N ALA A 41 -4.80 32.28 20.21
CA ALA A 41 -5.95 31.42 20.49
C ALA A 41 -7.09 31.76 19.50
N SER A 42 -6.87 31.54 18.21
CA SER A 42 -7.90 31.68 17.19
C SER A 42 -8.67 30.37 17.08
N ILE A 43 -9.97 30.45 17.31
CA ILE A 43 -10.94 29.35 17.17
C ILE A 43 -10.68 28.66 15.83
N PRO A 44 -10.40 27.34 15.79
CA PRO A 44 -10.02 26.67 14.57
C PRO A 44 -11.18 26.72 13.58
N ARG A 45 -11.06 27.57 12.57
CA ARG A 45 -11.98 27.66 11.45
C ARG A 45 -12.02 26.27 10.83
N HIS A 46 -13.12 25.56 11.04
CA HIS A 46 -13.31 24.17 10.63
C HIS A 46 -13.37 24.14 9.10
N ARG A 47 -12.20 24.19 8.44
CA ARG A 47 -12.08 24.07 7.00
C ARG A 47 -12.54 22.66 6.70
N ARG A 48 -13.80 22.51 6.27
CA ARG A 48 -14.36 21.26 5.76
C ARG A 48 -13.40 20.77 4.69
N SER A 49 -12.48 19.88 5.04
CA SER A 49 -11.65 19.17 4.08
C SER A 49 -12.57 18.16 3.43
N GLY A 50 -13.41 18.64 2.51
CA GLY A 50 -14.25 17.77 1.70
C GLY A 50 -13.35 16.77 1.00
N VAL A 51 -13.73 15.51 1.06
CA VAL A 51 -13.17 14.48 0.18
C VAL A 51 -13.43 14.95 -1.25
N SER A 52 -12.40 14.93 -2.11
CA SER A 52 -12.57 15.35 -3.51
C SER A 52 -13.78 14.64 -4.13
N PRO A 53 -14.59 15.32 -4.96
CA PRO A 53 -15.76 14.70 -5.61
C PRO A 53 -15.40 13.45 -6.40
N LEU A 54 -14.15 13.33 -6.87
CA LEU A 54 -13.62 12.12 -7.51
C LEU A 54 -13.70 10.90 -6.58
N PHE A 55 -13.32 11.04 -5.32
CA PHE A 55 -13.35 9.95 -4.34
C PHE A 55 -14.77 9.61 -3.91
N SER A 56 -15.67 10.59 -3.87
CA SER A 56 -17.09 10.35 -3.56
C SER A 56 -17.81 9.49 -4.60
N ARG A 57 -17.32 9.44 -5.86
CA ARG A 57 -17.87 8.54 -6.88
C ARG A 57 -17.39 7.10 -6.73
N LEU A 58 -16.18 6.92 -6.19
CA LEU A 58 -15.57 5.60 -6.00
C LEU A 58 -16.00 4.93 -4.70
N LEU A 59 -16.26 5.74 -3.66
CA LEU A 59 -16.74 5.30 -2.35
C LEU A 59 -18.27 5.36 -2.34
N ARG A 60 -18.93 4.19 -2.33
CA ARG A 60 -20.39 4.10 -2.55
C ARG A 60 -21.23 4.36 -1.31
N SER A 61 -20.69 4.10 -0.12
CA SER A 61 -21.42 4.18 1.15
C SER A 61 -20.95 5.36 2.01
N PRO A 62 -21.83 5.92 2.87
CA PRO A 62 -21.42 6.95 3.82
C PRO A 62 -20.34 6.46 4.79
N PHE A 63 -20.38 5.17 5.16
CA PHE A 63 -19.33 4.53 5.96
C PHE A 63 -17.97 4.58 5.25
N GLN A 64 -17.90 4.23 3.97
CA GLN A 64 -16.66 4.28 3.20
C GLN A 64 -16.13 5.71 3.04
N ILE A 65 -17.00 6.69 2.84
CA ILE A 65 -16.62 8.11 2.71
C ILE A 65 -16.04 8.63 4.04
N ALA A 66 -16.71 8.34 5.16
CA ALA A 66 -16.25 8.74 6.49
C ALA A 66 -14.95 8.03 6.87
N GLY A 67 -14.90 6.70 6.67
CA GLY A 67 -13.72 5.87 6.94
C GLY A 67 -12.52 6.29 6.09
N PHE A 68 -12.70 6.54 4.79
CA PHE A 68 -11.62 7.02 3.93
C PHE A 68 -11.12 8.39 4.40
N SER A 69 -12.03 9.30 4.75
CA SER A 69 -11.67 10.63 5.27
C SER A 69 -10.90 10.54 6.58
N PHE A 70 -11.30 9.64 7.48
CA PHE A 70 -10.60 9.36 8.71
C PHE A 70 -9.19 8.84 8.42
N VAL A 71 -9.06 7.81 7.58
CA VAL A 71 -7.77 7.22 7.23
C VAL A 71 -6.84 8.23 6.58
N TRP A 72 -7.34 8.99 5.60
CA TRP A 72 -6.56 10.01 4.91
C TRP A 72 -6.09 11.12 5.86
N LYS A 73 -6.93 11.55 6.81
CA LYS A 73 -6.54 12.53 7.82
C LYS A 73 -5.50 11.95 8.78
N THR A 74 -5.68 10.71 9.22
CA THR A 74 -4.74 10.01 10.10
C THR A 74 -3.36 9.89 9.48
N LEU A 75 -3.26 9.37 8.25
CA LEU A 75 -1.99 9.24 7.53
C LEU A 75 -1.28 10.58 7.31
N ARG A 76 -2.03 11.68 7.20
CA ARG A 76 -1.45 13.02 7.01
C ARG A 76 -1.09 13.73 8.31
N ARG A 77 -1.76 13.41 9.43
CA ARG A 77 -1.62 14.12 10.70
C ARG A 77 -0.78 13.38 11.73
N SER A 78 -0.81 12.05 11.77
CA SER A 78 -0.06 11.29 12.75
C SER A 78 1.40 11.13 12.33
N GLU A 79 2.32 11.53 13.21
CA GLU A 79 3.76 11.43 12.95
C GLU A 79 4.23 9.98 12.92
N SER A 80 3.80 9.14 13.85
CA SER A 80 4.17 7.72 13.91
C SER A 80 3.82 6.97 12.63
N HIS A 81 2.59 7.15 12.12
CA HIS A 81 2.14 6.51 10.88
C HIS A 81 2.93 7.02 9.67
N ARG A 82 3.22 8.33 9.62
CA ARG A 82 4.05 8.93 8.57
C ARG A 82 5.47 8.35 8.60
N LEU A 83 6.09 8.25 9.77
CA LEU A 83 7.45 7.74 9.93
C LEU A 83 7.56 6.30 9.40
N VAL A 84 6.62 5.42 9.78
CA VAL A 84 6.59 4.03 9.28
C VAL A 84 6.37 4.00 7.77
N MET A 85 5.40 4.76 7.24
CA MET A 85 5.17 4.81 5.79
C MET A 85 6.37 5.37 5.02
N THR A 86 7.08 6.37 5.55
CA THR A 86 8.29 6.89 4.92
C THR A 86 9.45 5.91 4.97
N ALA A 87 9.58 5.13 6.05
CA ALA A 87 10.59 4.07 6.15
C ALA A 87 10.32 2.97 5.11
N VAL A 88 9.07 2.54 4.98
CA VAL A 88 8.65 1.56 3.95
C VAL A 88 8.87 2.12 2.54
N ALA A 89 8.47 3.37 2.28
CA ALA A 89 8.68 3.99 0.98
C ALA A 89 10.18 4.15 0.65
N GLY A 90 11.01 4.47 1.64
CA GLY A 90 12.46 4.52 1.50
C GLY A 90 13.05 3.15 1.15
N LEU A 91 12.62 2.09 1.84
CA LEU A 91 13.04 0.72 1.51
C LEU A 91 12.62 0.33 0.09
N ALA A 92 11.39 0.66 -0.31
CA ALA A 92 10.90 0.40 -1.66
C ALA A 92 11.74 1.13 -2.70
N LEU A 93 12.06 2.40 -2.47
CA LEU A 93 12.91 3.18 -3.36
C LEU A 93 14.32 2.62 -3.46
N VAL A 94 14.93 2.19 -2.35
CA VAL A 94 16.27 1.58 -2.33
C VAL A 94 16.31 0.27 -3.12
N LEU A 95 15.33 -0.60 -2.95
CA LEU A 95 15.26 -1.87 -3.67
C LEU A 95 14.95 -1.67 -5.16
N SER A 96 14.03 -0.76 -5.49
CA SER A 96 13.75 -0.37 -6.87
C SER A 96 14.97 0.27 -7.55
N SER A 97 15.76 1.05 -6.82
CA SER A 97 17.00 1.65 -7.34
C SER A 97 18.06 0.58 -7.63
N GLN A 98 18.18 -0.44 -6.77
CA GLN A 98 19.10 -1.56 -7.00
C GLN A 98 18.70 -2.35 -8.24
N ALA A 99 17.41 -2.70 -8.38
CA ALA A 99 16.90 -3.38 -9.57
C ALA A 99 17.14 -2.56 -10.86
N LEU A 100 16.96 -1.23 -10.79
CA LEU A 100 17.26 -0.35 -11.91
C LEU A 100 18.76 -0.35 -12.28
N MET A 101 19.65 -0.30 -11.28
CA MET A 101 21.10 -0.32 -11.53
C MET A 101 21.53 -1.62 -12.20
N ASN A 102 21.10 -2.76 -11.67
CA ASN A 102 21.41 -4.06 -12.25
C ASN A 102 20.84 -4.22 -13.67
N ALA A 103 19.63 -3.72 -13.92
CA ALA A 103 19.01 -3.74 -15.26
C ALA A 103 19.85 -2.97 -16.28
N VAL A 104 20.42 -1.83 -15.87
CA VAL A 104 21.25 -0.98 -16.75
C VAL A 104 22.66 -1.54 -16.92
N GLU A 105 23.26 -2.09 -15.87
CA GLU A 105 24.61 -2.68 -15.93
C GLU A 105 24.69 -3.90 -16.84
N ASN A 106 23.63 -4.73 -16.85
CA ASN A 106 23.58 -5.96 -17.64
C ASN A 106 23.10 -5.75 -19.10
N ALA A 107 22.72 -4.53 -19.49
CA ALA A 107 22.11 -4.26 -20.80
C ALA A 107 22.97 -3.34 -21.67
N SER A 108 22.94 -3.56 -22.99
CA SER A 108 23.68 -2.75 -23.95
C SER A 108 22.95 -1.46 -24.35
N SER A 109 21.62 -1.42 -24.17
CA SER A 109 20.76 -0.29 -24.51
C SER A 109 19.66 -0.07 -23.48
N ALA A 110 19.11 1.15 -23.39
CA ALA A 110 18.01 1.48 -22.47
C ALA A 110 16.73 0.67 -22.77
N ARG A 111 16.55 0.29 -24.03
CA ARG A 111 15.44 -0.52 -24.50
C ARG A 111 15.56 -1.97 -24.01
N GLU A 112 16.74 -2.55 -24.19
CA GLU A 112 17.07 -3.87 -23.64
C GLU A 112 16.98 -3.90 -22.11
N ALA A 113 17.46 -2.85 -21.44
CA ALA A 113 17.33 -2.69 -19.99
C ALA A 113 15.86 -2.68 -19.55
N ALA A 114 14.98 -1.99 -20.28
CA ALA A 114 13.56 -1.88 -19.93
C ALA A 114 12.82 -3.22 -19.98
N LEU A 115 13.21 -4.10 -20.91
CA LEU A 115 12.64 -5.45 -21.06
C LEU A 115 13.30 -6.50 -20.15
N SER A 116 14.36 -6.13 -19.43
CA SER A 116 14.97 -7.02 -18.44
C SER A 116 13.99 -7.31 -17.29
N SER A 117 14.09 -8.51 -16.72
CA SER A 117 13.33 -8.88 -15.53
C SER A 117 13.51 -7.88 -14.38
N GLU A 118 14.73 -7.34 -14.24
CA GLU A 118 15.05 -6.40 -13.17
C GLU A 118 14.33 -5.06 -13.33
N ALA A 119 14.28 -4.48 -14.54
CA ALA A 119 13.51 -3.24 -14.75
C ALA A 119 12.01 -3.47 -14.57
N LEU A 120 11.48 -4.58 -15.09
CA LEU A 120 10.07 -4.95 -14.93
C LEU A 120 9.70 -5.18 -13.46
N SER A 121 10.65 -5.57 -12.60
CA SER A 121 10.42 -5.77 -11.16
C SER A 121 10.14 -4.49 -10.38
N ILE A 122 10.61 -3.34 -10.85
CA ILE A 122 10.52 -2.04 -10.16
C ILE A 122 9.09 -1.73 -9.68
N PRO A 123 8.06 -1.73 -10.54
CA PRO A 123 6.70 -1.47 -10.09
C PRO A 123 6.16 -2.52 -9.12
N PHE A 124 6.57 -3.80 -9.24
CA PHE A 124 6.17 -4.84 -8.30
C PHE A 124 6.80 -4.65 -6.91
N ILE A 125 8.08 -4.25 -6.84
CA ILE A 125 8.74 -3.91 -5.58
C ILE A 125 7.99 -2.75 -4.88
N LEU A 126 7.67 -1.69 -5.65
CA LEU A 126 6.96 -0.53 -5.14
C LEU A 126 5.55 -0.89 -4.64
N THR A 127 4.75 -1.60 -5.44
CA THR A 127 3.39 -1.97 -5.05
C THR A 127 3.41 -2.91 -3.86
N PHE A 128 4.29 -3.91 -3.84
CA PHE A 128 4.36 -4.86 -2.73
C PHE A 128 4.61 -4.17 -1.41
N LEU A 129 5.69 -3.38 -1.34
CA LEU A 129 6.11 -2.76 -0.09
C LEU A 129 5.11 -1.71 0.37
N LEU A 130 4.55 -0.90 -0.53
CA LEU A 130 3.58 0.11 -0.14
C LEU A 130 2.23 -0.49 0.27
N ILE A 131 1.76 -1.54 -0.40
CA ILE A 131 0.53 -2.25 -0.01
C ILE A 131 0.74 -2.94 1.34
N ALA A 132 1.82 -3.70 1.50
CA ALA A 132 2.16 -4.38 2.75
C ALA A 132 2.39 -3.39 3.90
N GLY A 133 3.11 -2.30 3.64
CA GLY A 133 3.35 -1.25 4.62
C GLY A 133 2.06 -0.59 5.07
N LEU A 134 1.15 -0.27 4.14
CA LEU A 134 -0.13 0.33 4.51
C LEU A 134 -0.99 -0.65 5.32
N ARG A 135 -0.94 -1.95 4.97
CA ARG A 135 -1.61 -3.02 5.73
C ARG A 135 -1.10 -3.11 7.18
N VAL A 136 0.21 -3.00 7.40
CA VAL A 136 0.83 -2.98 8.73
C VAL A 136 0.49 -1.71 9.48
N VAL A 137 0.56 -0.55 8.80
CA VAL A 137 0.29 0.75 9.39
C VAL A 137 -1.18 0.87 9.84
N PHE A 138 -2.13 0.22 9.17
CA PHE A 138 -3.53 0.13 9.61
C PHE A 138 -3.73 -0.56 10.97
N GLU A 139 -2.75 -1.31 11.46
CA GLU A 139 -2.83 -2.02 12.73
C GLU A 139 -2.14 -1.29 13.88
N ILE A 140 -1.54 -0.15 13.58
CA ILE A 140 -1.01 0.77 14.58
C ILE A 140 -2.17 1.70 14.98
N PRO A 141 -2.62 1.70 16.25
CA PRO A 141 -3.68 2.60 16.65
C PRO A 141 -3.17 4.05 16.76
N VAL A 142 -4.01 5.03 16.40
CA VAL A 142 -3.72 6.44 16.66
C VAL A 142 -3.84 6.73 18.16
N GLU A 143 -4.97 6.33 18.74
CA GLU A 143 -5.23 6.41 20.17
C GLU A 143 -6.12 5.24 20.57
N LEU A 144 -5.56 4.30 21.35
CA LEU A 144 -6.30 3.15 21.89
C LEU A 144 -7.54 3.58 22.69
N ARG A 145 -7.41 4.68 23.44
CA ARG A 145 -8.50 5.24 24.26
C ARG A 145 -9.65 5.80 23.42
N ALA A 146 -9.47 6.06 22.13
CA ALA A 146 -10.55 6.58 21.27
C ALA A 146 -11.42 5.46 20.67
N ASN A 147 -11.05 4.19 20.88
CA ASN A 147 -11.76 3.05 20.30
C ASN A 147 -13.24 2.96 20.75
N TRP A 148 -13.55 3.34 21.99
CA TRP A 148 -14.93 3.31 22.52
C TRP A 148 -15.90 4.15 21.66
N VAL A 149 -15.42 5.23 21.03
CA VAL A 149 -16.25 6.10 20.18
C VAL A 149 -16.71 5.32 18.94
N PHE A 150 -15.83 4.50 18.36
CA PHE A 150 -16.17 3.65 17.22
C PHE A 150 -17.07 2.49 17.63
N GLN A 151 -16.84 1.90 18.79
CA GLN A 151 -17.72 0.86 19.36
C GLN A 151 -19.15 1.37 19.56
N LEU A 152 -19.31 2.62 19.99
CA LEU A 152 -20.63 3.22 20.23
C LEU A 152 -21.35 3.64 18.92
N MET A 153 -20.59 4.11 17.93
CA MET A 153 -21.17 4.68 16.70
C MET A 153 -21.33 3.67 15.55
N LEU A 154 -20.56 2.58 15.55
CA LEU A 154 -20.54 1.63 14.44
C LEU A 154 -21.28 0.36 14.81
N ASP A 155 -22.13 -0.10 13.89
CA ASP A 155 -22.79 -1.38 13.98
C ASP A 155 -21.76 -2.51 13.73
N PRO A 156 -21.57 -3.45 14.69
CA PRO A 156 -20.65 -4.58 14.54
C PRO A 156 -20.98 -5.49 13.35
N ASP A 157 -22.23 -5.49 12.87
CA ASP A 157 -22.64 -6.33 11.74
C ASP A 157 -22.29 -5.69 10.36
N GLN A 158 -21.69 -4.50 10.35
CA GLN A 158 -21.20 -3.88 9.11
C GLN A 158 -19.98 -4.61 8.53
N ARG A 159 -20.16 -5.17 7.32
CA ARG A 159 -19.13 -5.92 6.57
C ARG A 159 -18.38 -5.07 5.53
N GLU A 160 -18.16 -3.78 5.82
CA GLU A 160 -17.55 -2.85 4.87
C GLU A 160 -16.06 -2.53 5.14
N CYS A 161 -15.50 -2.96 6.27
CA CYS A 161 -14.11 -2.67 6.65
C CYS A 161 -13.09 -3.17 5.63
N GLU A 162 -13.25 -4.40 5.11
CA GLU A 162 -12.39 -4.95 4.07
C GLU A 162 -12.42 -4.09 2.80
N ARG A 163 -13.63 -3.76 2.33
CA ARG A 163 -13.84 -2.93 1.13
C ARG A 163 -13.26 -1.53 1.31
N LEU A 164 -13.43 -0.95 2.50
CA LEU A 164 -12.85 0.33 2.86
C LEU A 164 -11.32 0.28 2.79
N ALA A 165 -10.68 -0.67 3.48
CA ALA A 165 -9.22 -0.81 3.49
C ALA A 165 -8.67 -1.05 2.09
N ARG A 166 -9.33 -1.91 1.30
CA ARG A 166 -8.98 -2.17 -0.11
C ARG A 166 -9.04 -0.89 -0.93
N ASN A 167 -10.14 -0.15 -0.85
CA ASN A 167 -10.30 1.09 -1.60
C ASN A 167 -9.23 2.12 -1.19
N VAL A 168 -8.92 2.26 0.10
CA VAL A 168 -7.85 3.16 0.56
C VAL A 168 -6.51 2.77 -0.06
N ILE A 169 -6.10 1.50 0.06
CA ILE A 169 -4.83 1.01 -0.48
C ILE A 169 -4.75 1.26 -1.99
N LEU A 170 -5.77 0.83 -2.74
CA LEU A 170 -5.76 0.94 -4.20
C LEU A 170 -5.78 2.39 -4.66
N ILE A 171 -6.55 3.26 -4.03
CA ILE A 171 -6.58 4.70 -4.33
C ILE A 171 -5.23 5.36 -4.01
N PHE A 172 -4.57 4.92 -2.94
CA PHE A 172 -3.28 5.48 -2.52
C PHE A 172 -2.13 5.03 -3.42
N VAL A 173 -2.10 3.76 -3.84
CA VAL A 173 -0.95 3.15 -4.53
C VAL A 173 -1.11 3.15 -6.05
N LEU A 174 -2.25 2.69 -6.59
CA LEU A 174 -2.36 2.39 -8.02
C LEU A 174 -2.23 3.61 -8.95
N PRO A 175 -2.86 4.77 -8.69
CA PRO A 175 -2.94 5.83 -9.71
C PRO A 175 -1.58 6.32 -10.19
N TRP A 176 -0.64 6.55 -9.27
CA TRP A 176 0.68 7.07 -9.63
C TRP A 176 1.61 5.96 -10.14
N VAL A 177 1.57 4.74 -9.57
CA VAL A 177 2.35 3.61 -10.10
C VAL A 177 1.92 3.32 -11.54
N ALA A 178 0.63 3.15 -11.79
CA ALA A 178 0.12 2.81 -13.12
C ALA A 178 0.44 3.91 -14.15
N VAL A 179 0.28 5.18 -13.78
CA VAL A 179 0.61 6.30 -14.69
C VAL A 179 2.11 6.35 -14.98
N ILE A 180 2.97 6.23 -13.98
CA ILE A 180 4.43 6.28 -14.17
C ILE A 180 4.90 5.10 -15.01
N THR A 181 4.46 3.88 -14.66
CA THR A 181 4.79 2.67 -15.42
C THR A 181 4.31 2.77 -16.87
N PHE A 182 3.06 3.15 -17.09
CA PHE A 182 2.52 3.27 -18.44
C PHE A 182 3.29 4.30 -19.28
N LEU A 183 3.50 5.50 -18.75
CA LEU A 183 4.19 6.57 -19.49
C LEU A 183 5.65 6.21 -19.80
N LEU A 184 6.36 5.62 -18.84
CA LEU A 184 7.76 5.22 -19.00
C LEU A 184 7.90 4.14 -20.08
N TYR A 185 7.11 3.07 -19.99
CA TYR A 185 7.18 1.98 -20.96
C TYR A 185 6.60 2.37 -22.33
N ALA A 186 5.62 3.28 -22.38
CA ALA A 186 5.08 3.79 -23.64
C ALA A 186 6.15 4.58 -24.41
N TYR A 187 7.01 5.31 -23.69
CA TYR A 187 8.12 6.04 -24.27
C TYR A 187 9.26 5.12 -24.75
N LEU A 188 9.56 4.05 -24.00
CA LEU A 188 10.71 3.17 -24.28
C LEU A 188 10.41 2.06 -25.30
N GLU A 189 9.26 1.40 -25.18
CA GLU A 189 8.92 0.19 -25.96
C GLU A 189 7.67 0.34 -26.84
N GLY A 190 6.88 1.38 -26.59
CA GLY A 190 5.63 1.64 -27.30
C GLY A 190 4.39 1.22 -26.51
N LEU A 191 3.23 1.58 -27.06
CA LEU A 191 1.94 1.51 -26.35
C LEU A 191 1.49 0.09 -26.00
N ILE A 192 1.80 -0.90 -26.83
CA ILE A 192 1.35 -2.29 -26.62
C ILE A 192 2.04 -2.86 -25.38
N VAL A 193 3.38 -2.83 -25.34
CA VAL A 193 4.16 -3.34 -24.19
C VAL A 193 3.80 -2.59 -22.92
N ALA A 194 3.69 -1.26 -23.00
CA ALA A 194 3.27 -0.43 -21.87
C ALA A 194 1.91 -0.83 -21.32
N SER A 195 0.93 -1.08 -22.19
CA SER A 195 -0.42 -1.47 -21.77
C SER A 195 -0.43 -2.86 -21.13
N LEU A 196 0.30 -3.83 -21.70
CA LEU A 196 0.40 -5.18 -21.17
C LEU A 196 1.07 -5.17 -19.80
N HIS A 197 2.25 -4.55 -19.69
CA HIS A 197 2.98 -4.49 -18.44
C HIS A 197 2.20 -3.79 -17.34
N THR A 198 1.60 -2.64 -17.65
CA THR A 198 0.76 -1.91 -16.68
C THR A 198 -0.44 -2.74 -16.26
N LEU A 199 -1.07 -3.47 -17.18
CA LEU A 199 -2.20 -4.35 -16.86
C LEU A 199 -1.78 -5.49 -15.93
N VAL A 200 -0.62 -6.11 -16.17
CA VAL A 200 -0.06 -7.14 -15.27
C VAL A 200 0.18 -6.55 -13.89
N VAL A 201 0.90 -5.42 -13.78
CA VAL A 201 1.19 -4.74 -12.51
C VAL A 201 -0.11 -4.41 -11.74
N VAL A 202 -1.11 -3.83 -12.41
CA VAL A 202 -2.40 -3.48 -11.79
C VAL A 202 -3.14 -4.73 -11.31
N THR A 203 -3.20 -5.78 -12.14
CA THR A 203 -3.88 -7.03 -11.79
C THR A 203 -3.24 -7.66 -10.56
N TRP A 204 -1.92 -7.77 -10.55
CA TRP A 204 -1.17 -8.34 -9.43
C TRP A 204 -1.28 -7.48 -8.16
N ALA A 205 -1.24 -6.15 -8.27
CA ALA A 205 -1.44 -5.26 -7.12
C ALA A 205 -2.85 -5.39 -6.51
N VAL A 206 -3.88 -5.56 -7.34
CA VAL A 206 -5.25 -5.85 -6.87
C VAL A 206 -5.31 -7.22 -6.18
N LEU A 207 -4.68 -8.25 -6.76
CA LEU A 207 -4.61 -9.59 -6.15
C LEU A 207 -3.90 -9.57 -4.80
N LEU A 208 -2.74 -8.93 -4.72
CA LEU A 208 -1.98 -8.79 -3.48
C LEU A 208 -2.80 -8.06 -2.41
N THR A 209 -3.48 -6.98 -2.80
CA THR A 209 -4.35 -6.23 -1.88
C THR A 209 -5.48 -7.11 -1.35
N ASN A 210 -6.12 -7.90 -2.21
CA ASN A 210 -7.16 -8.84 -1.79
C ASN A 210 -6.60 -9.92 -0.86
N ILE A 211 -5.45 -10.52 -1.18
CA ILE A 211 -4.80 -11.54 -0.35
C ILE A 211 -4.48 -11.00 1.04
N LEU A 212 -3.85 -9.82 1.13
CA LEU A 212 -3.44 -9.22 2.40
C LEU A 212 -4.61 -8.70 3.24
N LEU A 213 -5.75 -8.42 2.61
CA LEU A 213 -6.97 -7.96 3.28
C LEU A 213 -8.03 -9.04 3.45
N VAL A 214 -7.75 -10.30 3.11
CA VAL A 214 -8.68 -11.40 3.36
C VAL A 214 -9.07 -11.41 4.84
N ARG A 215 -10.39 -11.39 5.09
CA ARG A 215 -10.98 -11.36 6.44
C ARG A 215 -10.56 -10.14 7.26
N PHE A 216 -10.22 -9.02 6.62
CA PHE A 216 -9.96 -7.76 7.30
C PHE A 216 -11.26 -7.18 7.88
N ARG A 217 -11.44 -7.37 9.18
CA ARG A 217 -12.68 -7.05 9.94
C ARG A 217 -12.52 -5.89 10.91
N LYS A 218 -11.44 -5.09 10.78
CA LYS A 218 -11.11 -4.02 11.71
C LYS A 218 -11.19 -2.68 11.01
N LEU A 219 -11.57 -1.64 11.75
CA LEU A 219 -11.38 -0.28 11.24
C LEU A 219 -9.88 0.05 11.32
N PRO A 220 -9.25 0.57 10.26
CA PRO A 220 -7.84 0.97 10.34
C PRO A 220 -7.61 1.94 11.50
N PHE A 221 -6.52 1.76 12.24
CA PHE A 221 -6.04 2.63 13.32
C PHE A 221 -6.82 2.64 14.64
N THR A 222 -7.79 1.73 14.84
CA THR A 222 -8.58 1.70 16.08
C THR A 222 -8.16 0.60 17.05
N CYS A 223 -7.50 -0.45 16.56
CA CYS A 223 -7.14 -1.62 17.35
C CYS A 223 -5.66 -1.91 17.19
N THR A 224 -4.95 -2.23 18.28
CA THR A 224 -3.64 -2.89 18.18
C THR A 224 -3.82 -4.31 17.69
N LEU A 225 -3.14 -4.69 16.61
CA LEU A 225 -2.84 -6.11 16.41
C LEU A 225 -1.52 -6.43 17.14
N PRO A 226 -1.45 -7.50 17.95
CA PRO A 226 -0.18 -8.06 18.37
C PRO A 226 0.47 -8.83 17.20
N LEU A 227 0.69 -8.19 16.04
CA LEU A 227 1.46 -8.77 14.91
C LEU A 227 2.79 -9.36 15.39
N PHE A 228 3.37 -8.74 16.42
CA PHE A 228 4.74 -9.00 16.85
C PHE A 228 4.87 -9.70 18.22
N GLN A 229 3.79 -10.21 18.82
CA GLN A 229 3.92 -10.82 20.17
C GLN A 229 4.07 -12.34 20.17
N GLN A 230 3.42 -13.09 19.27
CA GLN A 230 3.46 -14.57 19.31
C GLN A 230 3.85 -15.27 17.99
N HIS A 231 3.74 -14.60 16.82
CA HIS A 231 4.04 -15.20 15.51
C HIS A 231 4.86 -14.30 14.56
N SER A 232 5.64 -13.38 15.13
CA SER A 232 6.40 -12.34 14.41
C SER A 232 7.29 -12.88 13.29
N ILE A 233 8.02 -13.97 13.58
CA ILE A 233 8.95 -14.59 12.63
C ILE A 233 8.18 -15.22 11.47
N VAL A 234 7.08 -15.93 11.74
CA VAL A 234 6.26 -16.56 10.69
C VAL A 234 5.66 -15.50 9.78
N ILE A 235 5.16 -14.40 10.35
CA ILE A 235 4.64 -13.27 9.58
C ILE A 235 5.73 -12.65 8.72
N LEU A 236 6.91 -12.37 9.29
CA LEU A 236 8.05 -11.84 8.55
C LEU A 236 8.49 -12.77 7.41
N LEU A 237 8.62 -14.06 7.68
CA LEU A 237 8.95 -15.07 6.66
C LEU A 237 7.88 -15.16 5.58
N SER A 238 6.59 -15.05 5.95
CA SER A 238 5.49 -15.05 5.00
C SER A 238 5.52 -13.81 4.09
N PHE A 239 5.81 -12.62 4.64
CA PHE A 239 6.01 -11.41 3.84
C PHE A 239 7.26 -11.52 2.96
N GLY A 240 8.37 -12.06 3.47
CA GLY A 240 9.58 -12.29 2.70
C GLY A 240 9.35 -13.25 1.52
N PHE A 241 8.71 -14.40 1.78
CA PHE A 241 8.35 -15.36 0.74
C PHE A 241 7.37 -14.76 -0.28
N GLY A 242 6.35 -14.04 0.20
CA GLY A 242 5.42 -13.31 -0.66
C GLY A 242 6.12 -12.30 -1.56
N PHE A 243 7.12 -11.59 -1.03
CA PHE A 243 7.95 -10.66 -1.80
C PHE A 243 8.74 -11.38 -2.89
N LEU A 244 9.39 -12.52 -2.60
CA LEU A 244 10.14 -13.29 -3.60
C LEU A 244 9.24 -13.73 -4.76
N VAL A 245 8.06 -14.28 -4.46
CA VAL A 245 7.10 -14.73 -5.50
C VAL A 245 6.57 -13.54 -6.30
N TYR A 246 6.17 -12.46 -5.61
CA TYR A 246 5.52 -11.32 -6.25
C TYR A 246 6.49 -10.43 -7.02
N ALA A 247 7.60 -10.04 -6.40
CA ALA A 247 8.51 -9.02 -6.91
C ALA A 247 9.69 -9.58 -7.71
N LEU A 248 10.03 -10.88 -7.59
CA LEU A 248 11.13 -11.47 -8.36
C LEU A 248 10.63 -12.48 -9.40
N SER A 249 9.79 -13.44 -9.02
CA SER A 249 9.34 -14.49 -9.94
C SER A 249 8.37 -13.98 -11.02
N THR A 250 7.49 -13.03 -10.67
CA THR A 250 6.50 -12.50 -11.63
C THR A 250 7.15 -11.73 -12.79
N PRO A 251 8.12 -10.81 -12.55
CA PRO A 251 8.85 -10.13 -13.62
C PRO A 251 9.71 -11.07 -14.48
N GLU A 252 10.30 -12.11 -13.90
CA GLU A 252 11.03 -13.13 -14.66
C GLU A 252 10.11 -13.82 -15.67
N PHE A 253 8.92 -14.22 -15.21
CA PHE A 253 7.91 -14.81 -16.09
C PHE A 253 7.45 -13.82 -17.16
N GLU A 254 7.19 -12.57 -16.77
CA GLU A 254 6.73 -11.51 -17.67
C GLU A 254 7.75 -11.20 -18.77
N SER A 255 9.02 -11.04 -18.42
CA SER A 255 10.10 -10.78 -19.37
C SER A 255 10.21 -11.89 -20.42
N GLY A 256 10.10 -13.16 -20.01
CA GLY A 256 10.07 -14.29 -20.93
C GLY A 256 8.80 -14.37 -21.77
N ALA A 257 7.66 -13.89 -21.24
CA ALA A 257 6.38 -13.88 -21.94
C ALA A 257 6.26 -12.74 -22.97
N LEU A 258 6.95 -11.62 -22.77
CA LEU A 258 7.01 -10.54 -23.76
C LEU A 258 7.76 -10.96 -25.05
N GLN A 259 8.69 -11.93 -24.96
CA GLN A 259 9.36 -12.50 -26.13
C GLN A 259 8.49 -13.54 -26.87
N GLN A 260 7.58 -14.22 -26.16
CA GLN A 260 6.68 -15.23 -26.70
C GLN A 260 5.26 -15.01 -26.15
N PRO A 261 4.37 -14.26 -26.84
CA PRO A 261 3.11 -13.79 -26.28
C PRO A 261 2.16 -14.91 -25.82
N LEU A 262 2.28 -16.10 -26.39
CA LEU A 262 1.54 -17.29 -25.95
C LEU A 262 1.84 -17.68 -24.48
N ARG A 263 3.04 -17.39 -23.96
CA ARG A 263 3.41 -17.68 -22.57
C ARG A 263 2.65 -16.78 -21.58
N MET A 264 2.13 -15.63 -21.99
CA MET A 264 1.30 -14.79 -21.09
C MET A 264 0.06 -15.52 -20.59
N ILE A 265 -0.46 -16.51 -21.35
CA ILE A 265 -1.58 -17.35 -20.93
C ILE A 265 -1.27 -18.11 -19.63
N GLY A 266 0.01 -18.41 -19.36
CA GLY A 266 0.45 -19.07 -18.12
C GLY A 266 0.23 -18.24 -16.85
N LEU A 267 0.07 -16.91 -16.95
CA LEU A 267 -0.29 -16.07 -15.80
C LEU A 267 -1.76 -16.22 -15.40
N ILE A 268 -2.63 -16.62 -16.33
CA ILE A 268 -4.08 -16.73 -16.09
C ILE A 268 -4.42 -17.74 -14.99
N PRO A 269 -3.94 -19.00 -14.99
CA PRO A 269 -4.24 -19.94 -13.93
C PRO A 269 -3.70 -19.49 -12.57
N VAL A 270 -2.55 -18.82 -12.53
CA VAL A 270 -1.95 -18.28 -11.30
C VAL A 270 -2.80 -17.13 -10.75
N ALA A 271 -3.19 -16.18 -11.60
CA ALA A 271 -4.08 -15.09 -11.23
C ALA A 271 -5.44 -15.61 -10.76
N MET A 272 -5.98 -16.65 -11.42
CA MET A 272 -7.23 -17.28 -11.04
C MET A 272 -7.13 -17.99 -9.70
N ALA A 273 -6.05 -18.71 -9.42
CA ALA A 273 -5.80 -19.32 -8.10
C ALA A 273 -5.65 -18.24 -7.02
N ALA A 274 -4.85 -17.20 -7.28
CA ALA A 274 -4.66 -16.06 -6.40
C ALA A 274 -5.95 -15.27 -6.12
N TRP A 275 -6.95 -15.37 -7.00
CA TRP A 275 -8.28 -14.79 -6.79
C TRP A 275 -9.22 -15.75 -6.04
N LEU A 276 -9.31 -16.99 -6.50
CA LEU A 276 -10.28 -17.98 -6.01
C LEU A 276 -9.96 -18.43 -4.59
N ILE A 277 -8.70 -18.71 -4.26
CA ILE A 277 -8.29 -19.19 -2.93
C ILE A 277 -8.75 -18.21 -1.82
N PRO A 278 -8.37 -16.92 -1.87
CA PRO A 278 -8.84 -15.95 -0.89
C PRO A 278 -10.36 -15.73 -0.93
N TYR A 279 -10.98 -15.78 -2.11
CA TYR A 279 -12.44 -15.68 -2.23
C TYR A 279 -13.17 -16.82 -1.50
N TYR A 280 -12.73 -18.06 -1.69
CA TYR A 280 -13.29 -19.22 -1.01
C TYR A 280 -12.99 -19.18 0.49
N LEU A 281 -11.77 -18.82 0.89
CA LEU A 281 -11.42 -18.63 2.30
C LEU A 281 -12.30 -17.59 2.99
N ALA A 282 -12.64 -16.48 2.31
CA ALA A 282 -13.56 -15.47 2.83
C ALA A 282 -15.00 -16.01 2.96
N LYS A 283 -15.45 -16.82 2.00
CA LYS A 283 -16.79 -17.41 1.99
C LYS A 283 -17.00 -18.52 3.04
N SER A 284 -15.96 -19.29 3.36
CA SER A 284 -16.02 -20.38 4.34
C SER A 284 -16.03 -19.92 5.80
N THR A 285 -16.10 -18.61 6.06
CA THR A 285 -16.05 -18.05 7.41
C THR A 285 -17.44 -18.15 8.07
N PRO A 286 -17.58 -18.72 9.29
CA PRO A 286 -18.85 -18.78 10.00
C PRO A 286 -19.43 -17.38 10.22
N GLU A 287 -20.76 -17.21 10.22
CA GLU A 287 -21.40 -15.90 10.38
C GLU A 287 -20.99 -15.18 11.68
N MET A 288 -20.71 -15.93 12.74
CA MET A 288 -20.24 -15.41 14.02
C MET A 288 -18.85 -14.74 13.92
N ASP A 289 -18.02 -15.19 12.98
CA ASP A 289 -16.71 -14.61 12.66
C ASP A 289 -16.80 -13.52 11.57
N SER A 290 -17.98 -13.11 11.12
CA SER A 290 -18.09 -12.06 10.10
C SER A 290 -18.18 -10.63 10.66
N LYS A 291 -18.33 -10.51 11.98
CA LYS A 291 -18.55 -9.23 12.68
C LYS A 291 -17.27 -8.41 12.79
N MET A 292 -17.45 -7.09 12.87
CA MET A 292 -16.36 -6.14 13.09
C MET A 292 -15.71 -6.38 14.45
N ILE A 293 -14.37 -6.41 14.46
CA ILE A 293 -13.59 -6.59 15.68
C ILE A 293 -13.17 -5.22 16.17
N PHE A 294 -13.59 -4.87 17.39
CA PHE A 294 -13.18 -3.64 18.06
C PHE A 294 -12.07 -3.87 19.09
N GLU A 295 -12.04 -5.05 19.72
CA GLU A 295 -10.99 -5.44 20.67
C GLU A 295 -10.58 -6.88 20.38
N GLU A 296 -9.29 -7.13 20.33
CA GLU A 296 -8.74 -8.48 20.19
C GLU A 296 -8.43 -8.98 21.59
N PHE A 297 -9.37 -9.70 22.19
CA PHE A 297 -9.12 -10.38 23.45
C PHE A 297 -8.02 -11.43 23.19
N PRO A 298 -6.93 -11.47 23.99
CA PRO A 298 -6.02 -12.60 23.94
C PRO A 298 -6.87 -13.85 24.12
N ASN A 299 -6.66 -14.82 23.22
CA ASN A 299 -7.41 -16.06 23.14
C ASN A 299 -7.75 -16.50 24.56
N ARG A 300 -9.06 -16.57 24.87
CA ARG A 300 -9.57 -16.69 26.24
C ARG A 300 -8.98 -17.96 26.86
N THR A 301 -7.79 -17.86 27.44
CA THR A 301 -7.31 -18.83 28.41
C THR A 301 -8.35 -18.69 29.49
N ILE A 302 -9.22 -19.69 29.58
CA ILE A 302 -10.19 -19.77 30.65
C ILE A 302 -9.32 -19.89 31.89
N GLU A 303 -8.96 -18.76 32.51
CA GLU A 303 -8.55 -18.72 33.89
C GLU A 303 -9.79 -19.18 34.63
N LEU A 304 -9.83 -20.50 34.89
CA LEU A 304 -10.75 -21.07 35.84
C LEU A 304 -10.47 -20.31 37.14
N LEU A 305 -11.38 -19.40 37.49
CA LEU A 305 -11.39 -18.79 38.81
C LEU A 305 -11.50 -19.96 39.78
N GLN A 306 -10.37 -20.35 40.38
CA GLN A 306 -10.36 -21.34 41.46
C GLN A 306 -11.00 -20.67 42.67
N LEU A 307 -12.32 -20.76 42.73
CA LEU A 307 -13.11 -20.48 43.92
C LEU A 307 -13.20 -21.79 44.71
N GLY A 308 -12.22 -22.00 45.60
CA GLY A 308 -12.17 -23.09 46.59
C GLY A 308 -10.71 -23.36 46.98
N ASP A 309 -10.31 -23.36 48.25
CA ASP A 309 -11.07 -23.53 49.51
C ASP A 309 -10.89 -22.37 50.51
#